data_AF-A0A817HRX4-F1
#
_entry.id   AF-A0A817HRX4-F1
#
_cell.length_a   1.000
_cell.length_b   1.000
_cell.length_c   1.000
_cell.angle_alpha   90.00
_cell.angle_beta   90.00
_cell.angle_gamma   90.00
#
_symmetry.space_group_name_H-M   'P 1'
#
loop_
_entity.id
_entity.type
_entity.pdbx_description
1 polymer ?
#
loop_
_entity_poly.entity_id
_entity_poly.type
_entity_poly.pdbx_seq_one_letter_code
_entity_poly.pdbx_strand_id
1 'polypeptide(L)'
;MGWVSFTELASMDCRGIMFDVTDGVSSPSLVCLPPQKFFEYEHDSRDHTLGRIGDKMVKLDGSLISTFLHKSQIRLKSKASLDSQQVRLAESCLYQNSQLRREIQSLAEQGYTINFELTSPRNRIVIPYTIDQLTLLSIRSHITGEHLFGTRLAQFLQDKYPAMLANMVSYENCSNSVDTCEKHL
;
A
#
# COMPACT_ATOMS: atom_id res chain seq x y z
N MET A 1 -3.56 22.39 4.96
CA MET A 1 -4.75 21.60 5.36
C MET A 1 -4.64 21.33 6.85
N GLY A 2 -5.65 21.68 7.63
CA GLY A 2 -5.71 21.39 9.07
C GLY A 2 -6.52 20.13 9.37
N TRP A 3 -6.53 19.67 10.63
CA TRP A 3 -7.24 18.45 11.06
C TRP A 3 -8.69 18.33 10.58
N VAL A 4 -9.42 19.45 10.59
CA VAL A 4 -10.84 19.51 10.21
C VAL A 4 -11.08 19.05 8.75
N SER A 5 -10.12 19.21 7.85
CA SER A 5 -10.29 18.75 6.47
C SER A 5 -10.18 17.22 6.33
N PHE A 6 -9.68 16.50 7.34
CA PHE A 6 -9.57 15.03 7.35
C PHE A 6 -10.76 14.34 8.04
N THR A 7 -11.68 15.11 8.63
CA THR A 7 -12.94 14.62 9.18
C THR A 7 -14.08 14.67 8.16
N GLU A 8 -13.86 15.30 7.00
CA GLU A 8 -14.82 15.36 5.91
C GLU A 8 -14.95 13.99 5.22
N LEU A 9 -16.15 13.73 4.68
CA LEU A 9 -16.48 12.48 4.00
C LEU A 9 -15.44 12.16 2.92
N ALA A 10 -14.88 10.95 2.96
CA ALA A 10 -13.91 10.43 2.00
C ALA A 10 -12.57 11.19 1.87
N SER A 11 -12.32 12.24 2.67
CA SER A 11 -11.08 13.02 2.64
C SER A 11 -9.81 12.18 2.85
N MET A 12 -9.91 11.11 3.64
CA MET A 12 -8.85 10.16 3.92
C MET A 12 -8.45 9.33 2.69
N ASP A 13 -9.34 9.19 1.71
CA ASP A 13 -9.12 8.49 0.44
C ASP A 13 -8.55 9.41 -0.66
N CYS A 14 -8.56 10.73 -0.46
CA CYS A 14 -8.05 11.72 -1.42
C CYS A 14 -6.51 11.79 -1.48
N ARG A 15 -5.82 10.65 -1.33
CA ARG A 15 -4.36 10.54 -1.35
C ARG A 15 -3.86 9.60 -2.45
N GLY A 16 -4.11 9.99 -3.70
CA GLY A 16 -3.62 9.28 -4.88
C GLY A 16 -4.59 8.24 -5.45
N ILE A 17 -5.85 8.23 -5.00
CA ILE A 17 -6.95 7.58 -5.70
C ILE A 17 -6.99 8.04 -7.17
N MET A 18 -7.32 7.13 -8.09
CA MET A 18 -7.33 7.42 -9.52
C MET A 18 -8.54 6.78 -10.20
N PHE A 19 -9.14 7.56 -11.09
CA PHE A 19 -10.25 7.15 -11.93
C PHE A 19 -9.85 7.21 -13.40
N ASP A 20 -10.30 6.24 -14.18
CA ASP A 20 -10.30 6.30 -15.63
C ASP A 20 -11.53 7.09 -16.09
N VAL A 21 -11.30 8.09 -16.93
CA VAL A 21 -12.32 8.98 -17.49
C VAL A 21 -12.30 8.95 -19.01
N THR A 22 -11.73 7.89 -19.61
CA THR A 22 -11.66 7.70 -21.08
C THR A 22 -13.05 7.77 -21.72
N ASP A 23 -14.07 7.24 -21.04
CA ASP A 23 -15.48 7.28 -21.48
C ASP A 23 -16.22 8.56 -21.05
N GLY A 24 -15.49 9.56 -20.54
CA GLY A 24 -16.01 10.86 -20.11
C GLY A 24 -16.08 11.02 -18.59
N VAL A 25 -16.04 12.28 -18.13
CA VAL A 25 -16.00 12.65 -16.71
C VAL A 25 -17.32 12.30 -15.97
N SER A 26 -18.42 12.12 -16.70
CA SER A 26 -19.72 11.72 -16.14
C SER A 26 -19.82 10.24 -15.76
N SER A 27 -18.86 9.41 -16.17
CA SER A 27 -18.85 7.97 -15.90
C SER A 27 -17.45 7.48 -15.54
N PRO A 28 -16.86 7.99 -14.44
CA PRO A 28 -15.52 7.61 -14.03
C PRO A 28 -15.49 6.16 -13.52
N SER A 29 -14.48 5.40 -13.91
CA SER A 29 -14.22 4.06 -13.39
C SER A 29 -13.07 4.09 -12.39
N LEU A 30 -13.25 3.54 -11.19
CA LEU A 30 -12.18 3.44 -10.19
C LEU A 30 -11.12 2.45 -10.69
N VAL A 31 -9.89 2.91 -10.85
CA VAL A 31 -8.77 2.06 -11.33
C VAL A 31 -7.63 1.93 -10.33
N CYS A 32 -7.55 2.84 -9.35
CA CYS A 32 -6.56 2.75 -8.29
C CYS A 32 -7.11 3.29 -6.97
N LEU A 33 -7.02 2.48 -5.91
CA LEU A 33 -7.40 2.85 -4.55
C LEU A 33 -6.23 2.58 -3.58
N PRO A 34 -5.27 3.50 -3.42
CA PRO A 34 -4.17 3.36 -2.47
C PRO A 34 -4.65 3.34 -1.00
N PRO A 35 -3.74 3.12 -0.02
CA PRO A 35 -4.08 3.20 1.39
C PRO A 35 -4.67 4.57 1.74
N GLN A 36 -5.63 4.57 2.66
CA GLN A 36 -6.08 5.81 3.29
C GLN A 36 -4.91 6.56 3.93
N LYS A 37 -5.05 7.88 4.03
CA LYS A 37 -4.15 8.67 4.87
C LYS A 37 -4.15 8.04 6.27
N PHE A 38 -2.97 7.91 6.84
CA PHE A 38 -2.78 7.65 8.27
C PHE A 38 -1.83 8.70 8.81
N PHE A 39 -1.76 8.82 10.13
CA PHE A 39 -1.01 9.86 10.81
C PHE A 39 0.00 9.25 11.77
N GLU A 40 0.97 10.06 12.16
CA GLU A 40 1.85 9.73 13.28
C GLU A 40 1.03 9.72 14.57
N TYR A 41 1.46 8.91 15.54
CA TYR A 41 0.71 8.64 16.77
C TYR A 41 0.34 9.91 17.55
N GLU A 42 1.20 10.92 17.55
CA GLU A 42 0.98 12.17 18.32
C GLU A 42 0.39 13.31 17.49
N HIS A 43 0.08 13.08 16.20
CA HIS A 43 -0.26 14.18 15.32
C HIS A 43 -1.70 14.65 15.56
N ASP A 44 -2.62 13.74 15.85
CA ASP A 44 -4.06 14.03 15.94
C ASP A 44 -4.58 14.15 17.38
N SER A 45 -5.81 14.63 17.50
CA SER A 45 -6.47 14.87 18.79
C SER A 45 -7.26 13.67 19.31
N ARG A 46 -7.09 12.47 18.74
CA ARG A 46 -7.79 11.25 19.18
C ARG A 46 -7.10 10.69 20.42
N ASP A 47 -7.91 10.13 21.31
CA ASP A 47 -7.40 9.39 22.45
C ASP A 47 -6.94 8.00 22.00
N HIS A 48 -5.63 7.84 21.87
CA HIS A 48 -5.00 6.59 21.46
C HIS A 48 -4.87 5.58 22.60
N THR A 49 -5.20 5.92 23.86
CA THR A 49 -5.14 4.98 24.99
C THR A 49 -6.17 3.85 24.88
N LEU A 50 -7.24 4.07 24.11
CA LEU A 50 -8.26 3.08 23.79
C LEU A 50 -7.87 2.16 22.62
N GLY A 51 -6.81 2.52 21.88
CA GLY A 51 -6.33 1.76 20.74
C GLY A 51 -5.54 0.51 21.15
N ARG A 52 -5.73 -0.59 20.42
CA ARG A 52 -4.88 -1.78 20.54
C ARG A 52 -3.99 -1.89 19.31
N ILE A 53 -2.71 -2.16 19.53
CA ILE A 53 -1.76 -2.40 18.43
C ILE A 53 -2.00 -3.82 17.91
N GLY A 54 -2.50 -3.94 16.69
CA GLY A 54 -2.75 -5.24 16.05
C GLY A 54 -1.51 -5.81 15.37
N ASP A 55 -1.03 -5.14 14.33
CA ASP A 55 0.20 -5.49 13.62
C ASP A 55 1.16 -4.29 13.61
N LYS A 56 2.46 -4.56 13.75
CA LYS A 56 3.54 -3.59 13.53
C LYS A 56 4.30 -3.98 12.27
N MET A 57 4.47 -3.04 11.34
CA MET A 57 5.16 -3.26 10.08
C MET A 57 6.40 -2.37 9.99
N VAL A 58 7.45 -2.84 9.31
CA VAL A 58 8.62 -1.98 9.05
C VAL A 58 8.21 -0.84 8.12
N LYS A 59 8.33 0.40 8.61
CA LYS A 59 8.11 1.60 7.79
C LYS A 59 9.34 1.85 6.92
N LEU A 60 9.28 1.39 5.68
CA LEU A 60 10.29 1.66 4.67
C LEU A 60 10.31 3.16 4.29
N ASP A 61 11.47 3.65 3.87
CA ASP A 61 11.72 5.06 3.55
C ASP A 61 11.98 5.24 2.05
N GLY A 62 10.92 5.08 1.26
CA GLY A 62 10.99 5.13 -0.19
C GLY A 62 9.83 5.91 -0.80
N SER A 63 9.34 5.38 -1.92
CA SER A 63 8.19 5.95 -2.61
C SER A 63 7.06 4.94 -2.70
N LEU A 64 5.86 5.35 -2.29
CA LEU A 64 4.64 4.57 -2.48
C LEU A 64 4.36 4.40 -3.98
N ILE A 65 4.24 3.13 -4.40
CA ILE A 65 3.84 2.71 -5.73
C ILE A 65 2.54 1.91 -5.63
N SER A 66 1.57 2.23 -6.47
CA SER A 66 0.27 1.55 -6.51
C SER A 66 0.01 1.01 -7.91
N THR A 67 -0.66 -0.13 -7.99
CA THR A 67 -1.07 -0.72 -9.26
C THR A 67 -2.39 -0.17 -9.75
N PHE A 68 -2.55 -0.20 -11.08
CA PHE A 68 -3.83 -0.02 -11.76
C PHE A 68 -3.83 -0.81 -13.08
N LEU A 69 -5.01 -1.15 -13.58
CA LEU A 69 -5.16 -1.73 -14.91
C LEU A 69 -5.37 -0.64 -15.94
N HIS A 70 -4.64 -0.74 -17.05
CA HIS A 70 -4.89 0.05 -18.24
C HIS A 70 -4.87 -0.85 -19.46
N LYS A 71 -5.98 -0.93 -20.20
CA LYS A 71 -6.14 -1.82 -21.37
C LYS A 71 -5.74 -3.27 -21.07
N SER A 72 -6.23 -3.79 -19.94
CA SER A 72 -5.95 -5.14 -19.43
C SER A 72 -4.47 -5.42 -19.12
N GLN A 73 -3.63 -4.40 -19.01
CA GLN A 73 -2.24 -4.54 -18.60
C GLN A 73 -2.02 -3.86 -17.26
N ILE A 74 -1.31 -4.54 -16.36
CA ILE A 74 -0.87 -3.96 -15.11
C ILE A 74 0.11 -2.82 -15.36
N ARG A 75 -0.19 -1.65 -14.80
CA ARG A 75 0.67 -0.48 -14.79
C ARG A 75 0.87 0.00 -13.35
N LEU A 76 1.93 0.77 -13.15
CA LEU A 76 2.32 1.30 -11.86
C LEU A 76 2.20 2.82 -11.85
N LYS A 77 1.82 3.37 -10.71
CA LYS A 77 1.86 4.81 -10.46
C LYS A 77 2.50 5.11 -9.12
N SER A 78 3.13 6.27 -9.05
CA SER A 78 3.47 6.88 -7.76
C SER A 78 2.23 7.54 -7.15
N LYS A 79 2.38 8.20 -6.00
CA LYS A 79 1.28 8.98 -5.38
C LYS A 79 0.59 9.93 -6.37
N ALA A 80 1.36 10.70 -7.15
CA ALA A 80 0.85 11.81 -7.97
C ALA A 80 1.23 11.75 -9.45
N SER A 81 1.97 10.73 -9.91
CA SER A 81 2.44 10.66 -11.29
C SER A 81 2.45 9.23 -11.85
N LEU A 82 2.10 9.13 -13.14
CA LEU A 82 2.15 7.91 -13.96
C LEU A 82 3.51 7.71 -14.68
N ASP A 83 4.36 8.74 -14.74
CA ASP A 83 5.62 8.70 -15.49
C ASP A 83 6.75 9.41 -14.75
N SER A 84 6.89 9.05 -13.47
CA SER A 84 8.03 9.51 -12.66
C SER A 84 9.21 8.54 -12.79
N GLN A 85 10.40 8.99 -12.39
CA GLN A 85 11.57 8.10 -12.32
C GLN A 85 11.29 6.88 -11.43
N GLN A 86 10.56 7.08 -10.33
CA GLN A 86 10.15 6.03 -9.41
C GLN A 86 9.24 5.01 -10.10
N VAL A 87 8.30 5.46 -10.94
CA VAL A 87 7.46 4.54 -11.71
C VAL A 87 8.30 3.71 -12.67
N ARG A 88 9.24 4.32 -13.41
CA ARG A 88 10.11 3.58 -14.33
C ARG A 88 11.00 2.55 -13.62
N LEU A 89 11.53 2.89 -12.45
CA LEU A 89 12.29 1.96 -11.60
C LEU A 89 11.42 0.81 -11.10
N ALA A 90 10.23 1.12 -10.60
CA ALA A 90 9.28 0.14 -10.13
C ALA A 90 8.85 -0.82 -11.26
N GLU A 91 8.55 -0.29 -12.44
CA GLU A 91 8.24 -1.12 -13.61
C GLU A 91 9.42 -2.05 -13.92
N SER A 92 10.66 -1.54 -13.96
CA SER A 92 11.84 -2.38 -14.16
C SER A 92 11.95 -3.52 -13.12
N CYS A 93 11.75 -3.24 -11.83
CA CYS A 93 11.75 -4.28 -10.79
C CYS A 93 10.64 -5.33 -11.02
N LEU A 94 9.44 -4.88 -11.40
CA LEU A 94 8.31 -5.76 -11.67
C LEU A 94 8.54 -6.65 -12.89
N TYR A 95 9.12 -6.11 -13.97
CA TYR A 95 9.42 -6.84 -15.20
C TYR A 95 10.50 -7.92 -15.02
N GLN A 96 11.37 -7.79 -14.02
CA GLN A 96 12.38 -8.79 -13.68
C GLN A 96 11.81 -10.02 -12.96
N ASN A 97 10.62 -9.92 -12.35
CA ASN A 97 9.95 -11.02 -11.66
C ASN A 97 8.62 -11.37 -12.33
N SER A 98 8.69 -12.29 -13.31
CA SER A 98 7.53 -12.68 -14.11
C SER A 98 6.42 -13.36 -13.30
N GLN A 99 6.76 -14.06 -12.22
CA GLN A 99 5.76 -14.69 -11.34
C GLN A 99 5.02 -13.63 -10.52
N LEU A 100 5.76 -12.73 -9.85
CA LEU A 100 5.17 -11.62 -9.10
C LEU A 100 4.24 -10.79 -10.00
N ARG A 101 4.66 -10.48 -11.23
CA ARG A 101 3.84 -9.76 -12.20
C ARG A 101 2.54 -10.49 -12.55
N ARG A 102 2.57 -11.81 -12.73
CA ARG A 102 1.36 -12.61 -13.02
C ARG A 102 0.40 -12.63 -11.84
N GLU A 103 0.92 -12.80 -10.62
CA GLU A 103 0.11 -12.80 -9.40
C GLU A 103 -0.57 -11.44 -9.19
N ILE A 104 0.18 -10.34 -9.37
CA ILE A 104 -0.36 -8.98 -9.31
C ILE A 104 -1.42 -8.73 -10.39
N GLN A 105 -1.16 -9.14 -11.64
CA GLN A 105 -2.14 -9.01 -12.72
C GLN A 105 -3.45 -9.70 -12.37
N SER A 106 -3.37 -10.96 -11.88
CA SER A 106 -4.55 -11.74 -11.50
C SER A 106 -5.38 -11.06 -10.41
N LEU A 107 -4.76 -10.46 -9.39
CA LEU A 107 -5.48 -9.71 -8.36
C LEU A 107 -6.00 -8.37 -8.87
N ALA A 108 -5.25 -7.67 -9.70
CA ALA A 108 -5.70 -6.40 -10.28
C ALA A 108 -6.95 -6.58 -11.16
N GLU A 109 -7.03 -7.67 -11.93
CA GLU A 109 -8.22 -8.05 -12.71
C GLU A 109 -9.45 -8.36 -11.86
N GLN A 110 -9.24 -8.71 -10.59
CA GLN A 110 -10.31 -8.93 -9.61
C GLN A 110 -10.73 -7.65 -8.88
N GLY A 111 -10.24 -6.47 -9.30
CA GLY A 111 -10.60 -5.19 -8.70
C GLY A 111 -9.84 -4.88 -7.41
N TYR A 112 -8.55 -5.23 -7.36
CA TYR A 112 -7.66 -4.87 -6.26
C TYR A 112 -6.58 -3.88 -6.70
N THR A 113 -6.27 -2.93 -5.83
CA THR A 113 -5.02 -2.16 -5.89
C THR A 113 -3.99 -2.78 -4.95
N ILE A 114 -2.83 -3.11 -5.49
CA ILE A 114 -1.68 -3.62 -4.78
C ILE A 114 -0.72 -2.45 -4.56
N ASN A 115 -0.25 -2.28 -3.33
CA ASN A 115 0.56 -1.15 -2.91
C ASN A 115 1.93 -1.61 -2.42
N PHE A 116 2.97 -1.01 -2.96
CA PHE A 116 4.36 -1.29 -2.69
C PHE A 116 5.08 -0.05 -2.17
N GLU A 117 6.19 -0.27 -1.47
CA GLU A 117 7.24 0.74 -1.36
C GLU A 117 8.34 0.42 -2.37
N LEU A 118 8.74 1.42 -3.15
CA LEU A 118 9.98 1.40 -3.91
C LEU A 118 11.10 2.01 -3.08
N THR A 119 12.09 1.20 -2.75
CA THR A 119 13.36 1.63 -2.17
C THR A 119 14.46 1.52 -3.22
N SER A 120 15.39 2.50 -3.24
CA SER A 120 16.43 2.55 -4.26
C SER A 120 17.59 3.47 -3.85
N PRO A 121 18.85 3.14 -4.18
CA PRO A 121 19.99 4.06 -4.04
C PRO A 121 19.80 5.36 -4.82
N ARG A 122 18.99 5.34 -5.90
CA ARG A 122 18.70 6.47 -6.77
C ARG A 122 17.46 7.27 -6.35
N ASN A 123 16.76 6.82 -5.31
CA ASN A 123 15.56 7.44 -4.75
C ASN A 123 15.70 7.59 -3.22
N ARG A 124 16.88 8.05 -2.78
CA ARG A 124 17.16 8.23 -1.36
C ARG A 124 16.32 9.37 -0.79
N ILE A 125 15.53 9.06 0.23
CA ILE A 125 14.85 10.06 1.06
C ILE A 125 15.74 10.37 2.27
N VAL A 126 15.93 9.41 3.18
CA VAL A 126 16.88 9.48 4.30
C VAL A 126 17.77 8.24 4.36
N ILE A 127 17.16 7.05 4.38
CA ILE A 127 17.85 5.76 4.53
C ILE A 127 18.60 5.39 3.23
N PRO A 128 19.90 5.06 3.29
CA PRO A 128 20.67 4.66 2.11
C PRO A 128 20.42 3.19 1.76
N TYR A 129 19.48 2.94 0.84
CA TYR A 129 19.29 1.62 0.24
C TYR A 129 20.35 1.34 -0.82
N THR A 130 20.75 0.06 -0.96
CA THR A 130 21.83 -0.35 -1.87
C THR A 130 21.34 -0.97 -3.17
N ILE A 131 20.07 -1.39 -3.22
CA ILE A 131 19.44 -2.02 -4.38
C ILE A 131 18.08 -1.39 -4.67
N ASP A 132 17.63 -1.49 -5.92
CA ASP A 132 16.26 -1.16 -6.29
C ASP A 132 15.35 -2.33 -5.90
N GLN A 133 14.35 -2.08 -5.06
CA GLN A 133 13.45 -3.12 -4.58
C GLN A 133 12.01 -2.63 -4.49
N LEU A 134 11.08 -3.48 -4.92
CA LEU A 134 9.65 -3.36 -4.63
C LEU A 134 9.26 -4.29 -3.49
N THR A 135 8.78 -3.69 -2.41
CA THR A 135 8.29 -4.43 -1.23
C THR A 135 6.80 -4.21 -1.08
N LEU A 136 6.03 -5.31 -1.02
CA LEU A 136 4.58 -5.28 -0.88
C LEU A 136 4.18 -4.81 0.52
N LEU A 137 3.38 -3.74 0.58
CA LEU A 137 2.87 -3.18 1.83
C LEU A 137 1.46 -3.65 2.12
N SER A 138 0.57 -3.55 1.13
CA SER A 138 -0.87 -3.79 1.34
C SER A 138 -1.63 -4.01 0.04
N ILE A 139 -2.85 -4.53 0.16
CA ILE A 139 -3.80 -4.69 -0.94
C ILE A 139 -5.13 -4.07 -0.54
N ARG A 140 -5.83 -3.42 -1.47
CA ARG A 140 -7.11 -2.78 -1.20
C ARG A 140 -8.15 -3.08 -2.28
N SER A 141 -9.33 -3.50 -1.86
CA SER A 141 -10.46 -3.83 -2.76
C SER A 141 -11.14 -2.56 -3.28
N HIS A 142 -11.42 -2.51 -4.58
CA HIS A 142 -12.25 -1.45 -5.19
C HIS A 142 -13.72 -1.58 -4.86
N ILE A 143 -14.18 -2.78 -4.52
CA ILE A 143 -15.60 -3.08 -4.26
C ILE A 143 -15.94 -2.75 -2.80
N THR A 144 -15.16 -3.29 -1.86
CA THR A 144 -15.48 -3.17 -0.43
C THR A 144 -14.69 -2.06 0.26
N GLY A 145 -13.61 -1.57 -0.36
CA GLY A 145 -12.65 -0.69 0.29
C GLY A 145 -11.78 -1.38 1.34
N GLU A 146 -11.97 -2.70 1.57
CA GLU A 146 -11.22 -3.47 2.57
C GLU A 146 -9.72 -3.38 2.28
N HIS A 147 -8.97 -3.04 3.31
CA HIS A 147 -7.53 -2.82 3.26
C HIS A 147 -6.82 -3.93 4.01
N LEU A 148 -6.12 -4.78 3.27
CA LEU A 148 -5.37 -5.93 3.76
C LEU A 148 -3.89 -5.56 3.95
N PHE A 149 -3.38 -5.74 5.16
CA PHE A 149 -1.97 -5.58 5.53
C PHE A 149 -1.64 -6.55 6.68
N GLY A 150 -0.35 -6.65 7.05
CA GLY A 150 0.10 -7.46 8.19
C GLY A 150 -0.42 -8.90 8.16
N THR A 151 -0.94 -9.36 9.30
CA THR A 151 -1.42 -10.75 9.45
C THR A 151 -2.51 -11.10 8.43
N ARG A 152 -3.46 -10.19 8.20
CA ARG A 152 -4.58 -10.41 7.26
C ARG A 152 -4.10 -10.55 5.81
N LEU A 153 -3.14 -9.74 5.39
CA LEU A 153 -2.57 -9.85 4.05
C LEU A 153 -1.83 -11.19 3.88
N ALA A 154 -1.01 -11.57 4.86
CA ALA A 154 -0.30 -12.84 4.80
C ALA A 154 -1.25 -14.03 4.65
N GLN A 155 -2.33 -14.07 5.45
CA GLN A 155 -3.38 -15.08 5.34
C GLN A 155 -4.10 -15.06 3.99
N PHE A 156 -4.39 -13.88 3.45
CA PHE A 156 -5.05 -13.74 2.15
C PHE A 156 -4.19 -14.26 0.99
N LEU A 157 -2.87 -14.05 1.06
CA LEU A 157 -1.92 -14.48 0.03
C LEU A 157 -1.47 -15.93 0.17
N GLN A 158 -1.63 -16.50 1.36
CA GLN A 158 -1.20 -17.87 1.67
C GLN A 158 -1.75 -18.86 0.64
N ASP A 159 -0.86 -19.76 0.19
CA ASP A 159 -1.09 -20.83 -0.81
C ASP A 159 -1.43 -20.36 -2.24
N LYS A 160 -1.97 -19.16 -2.44
CA LYS A 160 -2.43 -18.65 -3.74
C LYS A 160 -1.42 -17.77 -4.46
N TYR A 161 -0.69 -16.94 -3.70
CA TYR A 161 0.17 -15.89 -4.24
C TYR A 161 1.56 -15.90 -3.57
N PRO A 162 2.35 -16.97 -3.77
CA PRO A 162 3.61 -17.16 -3.07
C PRO A 162 4.67 -16.11 -3.41
N ALA A 163 4.71 -15.58 -4.64
CA ALA A 163 5.67 -14.53 -4.97
C ALA A 163 5.30 -13.20 -4.31
N MET A 164 4.01 -12.86 -4.25
CA MET A 164 3.55 -11.68 -3.50
C MET A 164 3.83 -11.82 -2.01
N LEU A 165 3.60 -12.99 -1.42
CA LEU A 165 3.88 -13.26 -0.02
C LEU A 165 5.38 -13.13 0.28
N ALA A 166 6.25 -13.66 -0.58
CA ALA A 166 7.70 -13.54 -0.44
C ALA A 166 8.22 -12.09 -0.59
N ASN A 167 7.48 -11.25 -1.31
CA ASN A 167 7.79 -9.83 -1.48
C ASN A 167 7.16 -8.92 -0.40
N MET A 168 6.43 -9.48 0.56
CA MET A 168 5.76 -8.72 1.61
C MET A 168 6.74 -8.09 2.60
N VAL A 169 6.43 -6.88 3.06
CA VAL A 169 7.18 -6.20 4.12
C VAL A 169 7.10 -7.02 5.42
N SER A 170 8.20 -7.02 6.18
CA SER A 170 8.22 -7.68 7.48
C SER A 170 7.24 -7.01 8.45
N TYR A 171 6.59 -7.85 9.25
CA TYR A 171 5.64 -7.43 10.24
C TYR A 171 5.67 -8.35 11.47
N GLU A 172 5.14 -7.85 12.58
CA GLU A 172 4.97 -8.54 13.85
C GLU A 172 3.50 -8.43 14.27
N ASN A 173 2.88 -9.56 14.64
CA ASN A 173 1.54 -9.56 15.20
C ASN A 173 1.63 -9.29 16.71
N CYS A 174 1.11 -8.14 17.13
CA CYS A 174 1.10 -7.67 18.51
C CYS A 174 -0.22 -8.00 19.25
N SER A 175 -1.14 -8.71 18.61
CA SER A 175 -2.43 -9.05 19.21
C SER A 175 -2.32 -10.06 20.35
N ASN A 176 -1.17 -10.74 20.47
CA ASN A 176 -0.87 -11.73 21.51
C ASN A 176 0.04 -11.20 22.64
N SER A 177 0.51 -9.95 22.60
CA SER A 177 1.50 -9.42 23.57
C SER A 177 0.87 -8.70 24.78
N VAL A 178 -0.42 -8.88 25.04
CA VAL A 178 -1.12 -8.24 26.18
C VAL A 178 -0.79 -8.91 27.53
N ASP A 179 -0.10 -10.06 27.55
CA ASP A 179 0.20 -10.78 28.81
C ASP A 179 1.48 -10.34 29.56
N THR A 180 2.22 -9.31 29.13
CA THR A 180 3.51 -8.96 29.77
C THR A 180 3.70 -7.51 30.24
N CYS A 181 2.72 -6.63 30.10
CA CYS A 181 2.83 -5.25 30.60
C CYS A 181 2.19 -5.01 31.99
N GLU A 182 2.25 -5.99 32.90
CA GLU A 182 1.72 -5.82 34.28
C GLU A 182 2.67 -6.26 35.40
N LYS A 183 3.98 -6.34 35.14
CA LYS A 183 4.96 -6.46 36.23
C LYS A 183 6.08 -5.50 35.94
N HIS A 184 6.08 -4.37 36.64
CA HIS A 184 7.21 -3.57 37.14
C HIS A 184 6.66 -2.18 37.50
N LEU A 185 5.85 -2.16 38.57
CA LEU A 185 5.68 -1.03 39.48
C LEU A 185 5.97 -1.55 40.89
#